data_AF-A0A3D6AJ80-F1
#
_entry.id   AF-A0A3D6AJ80-F1
#
_cell.length_a   1.000
_cell.length_b   1.000
_cell.length_c   1.000
_cell.angle_alpha   90.00
_cell.angle_beta   90.00
_cell.angle_gamma   90.00
#
_symmetry.space_group_name_H-M   'P 1'
#
loop_
_entity.id
_entity.type
_entity.pdbx_description
1 polymer ?
#
loop_
_entity_poly.entity_id
_entity_poly.type
_entity_poly.pdbx_seq_one_letter_code
_entity_poly.pdbx_strand_id
1 'polypeptide(L)' 'MKTFRLLLGMAPVLALCGCLEVEQHPGWINGAYDGKRDNLHQQVYFHNDKLAWAAAIGNRNRKQNEYGRAKP' A
#
# COMPACT_ATOMS: atom_id res chain seq x y z
N MET A 1 -22.93 -15.41 38.68
CA MET A 1 -22.66 -16.57 37.79
C MET A 1 -23.01 -16.33 36.31
N LYS A 2 -24.10 -15.63 35.96
CA LYS A 2 -24.48 -15.39 34.55
C LYS A 2 -23.45 -14.59 33.75
N THR A 3 -22.88 -13.54 34.34
CA THR A 3 -21.80 -12.71 33.76
C THR A 3 -20.51 -13.48 33.50
N PHE A 4 -20.14 -14.40 34.39
CA PHE A 4 -18.95 -15.25 34.23
C PHE A 4 -19.08 -16.21 33.04
N ARG A 5 -20.29 -16.75 32.81
CA ARG A 5 -20.56 -17.62 31.64
C ARG A 5 -20.51 -16.86 30.32
N LEU A 6 -20.94 -15.59 30.31
CA LEU A 6 -20.84 -14.71 29.13
C LEU A 6 -19.38 -14.41 28.77
N LEU A 7 -18.54 -14.09 29.76
CA LEU A 7 -17.11 -13.85 29.54
C LEU A 7 -16.38 -15.10 29.03
N LEU A 8 -16.71 -16.28 29.58
CA LEU A 8 -16.12 -17.54 29.14
C LEU A 8 -16.52 -17.91 27.71
N GLY A 9 -17.74 -17.56 27.28
CA GLY A 9 -18.20 -17.75 25.91
C GLY A 9 -17.58 -16.79 24.89
N MET A 10 -17.07 -15.63 25.33
CA MET A 10 -16.44 -14.63 24.46
C MET A 10 -14.96 -14.91 24.17
N ALA A 11 -14.29 -15.65 25.05
CA ALA A 11 -12.89 -16.04 24.90
C ALA A 11 -12.55 -16.71 23.55
N PRO A 12 -13.31 -17.71 23.04
CA PRO A 12 -13.01 -18.33 21.75
C PRO A 12 -13.19 -17.37 20.56
N VAL A 13 -14.14 -16.43 20.64
CA VAL A 13 -14.38 -15.44 19.58
C VAL A 13 -13.19 -14.49 19.47
N LEU A 14 -12.69 -14.00 20.61
CA LEU A 14 -11.51 -13.13 20.65
C LEU A 14 -10.23 -13.85 20.22
N ALA A 15 -10.09 -15.14 20.57
CA ALA A 15 -8.96 -15.95 20.13
C ALA A 15 -8.97 -16.15 18.60
N LEU A 16 -10.13 -16.34 17.98
CA LEU A 16 -10.26 -16.53 16.53
C LEU A 16 -10.00 -15.24 15.72
N CYS A 17 -10.26 -14.06 16.29
CA CYS A 17 -10.00 -12.78 15.61
C CYS A 17 -8.51 -12.54 15.32
N GLY A 18 -7.61 -12.99 16.20
CA GLY A 18 -6.16 -12.77 16.02
C GLY A 18 -5.43 -13.85 15.22
N CYS A 19 -6.05 -15.02 14.99
CA CYS A 19 -5.37 -16.16 14.35
C CYS A 19 -5.22 -16.05 12.82
N LEU A 20 -5.85 -15.05 12.18
CA LEU A 20 -5.76 -14.83 10.73
C LEU A 20 -5.03 -13.52 10.35
N GLU A 21 -4.48 -12.81 11.33
CA GLU A 21 -3.62 -11.66 11.06
C GLU A 21 -2.24 -12.13 10.61
N VAL A 22 -2.10 -12.38 9.31
CA VAL A 22 -0.80 -12.56 8.65
C VAL A 22 -0.32 -11.18 8.20
N GLU A 23 1.01 -10.97 8.19
CA GLU A 23 1.61 -9.76 7.63
C GLU A 23 1.14 -9.61 6.17
N GLN A 24 0.25 -8.65 5.92
CA GLN A 24 -0.45 -8.52 4.63
C GLN A 24 0.45 -7.93 3.54
N HIS A 25 1.57 -7.32 3.93
CA HIS A 25 2.53 -6.74 3.02
C HIS A 25 3.92 -7.32 3.30
N PRO A 26 4.71 -7.62 2.27
CA PRO A 26 6.11 -7.95 2.49
C PRO A 26 6.81 -6.76 3.15
N GLY A 27 7.57 -7.02 4.21
CA GLY A 27 8.45 -6.02 4.80
C GLY A 27 9.47 -5.51 3.77
N TRP A 28 9.80 -4.22 3.86
CA TRP A 28 10.91 -3.65 3.09
C TRP A 28 12.22 -3.95 3.82
N ILE A 29 13.03 -4.83 3.25
CA ILE A 29 14.29 -5.27 3.86
C ILE A 29 15.39 -5.09 2.82
N ASN A 30 16.41 -4.30 3.15
CA ASN A 30 17.60 -4.06 2.31
C ASN A 30 17.29 -3.59 0.88
N GLY A 31 16.28 -2.73 0.67
CA GLY A 31 15.92 -2.28 -0.68
C GLY A 31 15.13 -3.28 -1.51
N ALA A 32 14.53 -4.28 -0.86
CA ALA A 32 13.71 -5.30 -1.49
C ALA A 32 12.39 -5.50 -0.75
N TYR A 33 11.35 -5.83 -1.50
CA TYR A 33 10.09 -6.37 -1.01
C TYR A 33 10.04 -7.85 -1.39
N ASP A 34 9.88 -8.75 -0.41
CA ASP A 34 9.76 -10.20 -0.67
C ASP A 34 10.94 -10.78 -1.48
N GLY A 35 12.16 -10.33 -1.16
CA GLY A 35 13.37 -10.73 -1.89
C GLY A 35 13.49 -10.15 -3.32
N LYS A 36 12.48 -9.41 -3.80
CA LYS A 36 12.50 -8.72 -5.09
C LYS A 36 12.97 -7.28 -4.89
N ARG A 37 13.89 -6.84 -5.75
CA ARG A 37 14.41 -5.48 -5.69
C ARG A 37 13.28 -4.46 -5.87
N ASP A 38 13.26 -3.43 -5.04
CA ASP A 38 12.35 -2.30 -5.16
C ASP A 38 12.77 -1.41 -6.35
N ASN A 39 12.20 -1.70 -7.51
CA ASN A 39 12.51 -0.98 -8.73
C ASN A 39 11.68 0.30 -8.84
N LEU A 40 12.35 1.42 -9.08
CA LEU A 40 11.68 2.70 -9.34
C LEU A 40 10.92 2.64 -10.67
N HIS A 41 9.83 3.41 -10.80
CA HIS A 41 9.03 3.48 -12.02
C HIS A 41 9.86 3.78 -13.27
N GLN A 42 10.85 4.69 -13.16
CA GLN A 42 11.73 4.99 -14.30
C GLN A 42 12.59 3.79 -14.75
N GLN A 43 12.88 2.84 -13.85
CA GLN A 43 13.67 1.65 -14.17
C GLN A 43 12.83 0.63 -14.93
N VAL A 44 11.56 0.46 -14.54
CA VAL A 44 10.65 -0.54 -15.11
C VAL A 44 10.03 -0.08 -16.43
N TYR A 45 9.55 1.16 -16.49
CA TYR A 45 8.73 1.63 -17.62
C TYR A 45 9.47 2.58 -18.57
N PHE A 46 10.56 3.21 -18.10
CA PHE A 46 11.31 4.21 -18.87
C PHE A 46 12.76 3.77 -19.13
N HIS A 47 13.12 2.52 -18.86
CA HIS A 47 14.45 1.96 -19.15
C HIS A 47 15.61 2.80 -18.58
N ASN A 48 15.43 3.39 -17.40
CA ASN A 48 16.35 4.35 -16.76
C ASN A 48 16.45 5.74 -17.42
N ASP A 49 15.62 6.06 -18.41
CA ASP A 49 15.49 7.41 -18.94
C ASP A 49 14.77 8.33 -17.94
N LYS A 50 15.57 9.09 -17.20
CA LYS A 50 15.09 10.02 -16.18
C LYS A 50 14.37 11.21 -16.79
N LEU A 51 14.75 11.64 -18.01
CA LEU A 51 14.14 12.80 -18.66
C LEU A 51 12.74 12.45 -19.17
N ALA A 52 12.59 11.28 -19.79
CA ALA A 52 11.29 10.78 -20.22
C ALA A 52 10.34 10.57 -19.02
N TRP A 53 10.85 10.00 -17.92
CA TRP A 53 10.07 9.88 -16.68
C TRP A 53 9.62 11.23 -16.12
N ALA A 54 10.53 12.20 -16.02
CA ALA A 54 10.21 13.54 -15.52
C ALA A 54 9.15 14.23 -16.39
N ALA A 55 9.25 14.11 -17.72
CA ALA A 55 8.25 14.64 -18.65
C ALA A 55 6.88 13.98 -18.47
N ALA A 56 6.84 12.66 -18.26
CA ALA A 56 5.59 11.93 -18.00
C ALA A 56 4.91 12.39 -16.70
N ILE A 57 5.67 12.55 -15.61
CA ILE A 57 5.16 13.11 -14.35
C ILE A 57 4.64 14.53 -14.52
N GLY A 58 5.40 15.40 -15.19
CA GLY A 58 4.97 16.78 -15.48
C GLY A 58 3.66 16.83 -16.27
N ASN A 59 3.53 16.01 -17.31
CA ASN A 59 2.30 15.91 -18.10
C ASN A 59 1.11 15.38 -17.28
N ARG A 60 1.33 14.36 -16.45
CA ARG A 60 0.30 13.84 -15.53
C ARG A 60 -0.18 14.93 -14.59
N ASN A 61 0.73 15.62 -13.90
CA ASN A 61 0.39 16.67 -12.95
C ASN A 61 -0.40 17.82 -13.61
N ARG A 62 -0.02 18.21 -14.83
CA ARG A 62 -0.77 19.22 -15.61
C ARG A 62 -2.19 18.77 -15.95
N LYS A 63 -2.37 17.51 -16.37
CA LYS A 63 -3.67 16.98 -16.79
C LYS A 63 -4.60 16.63 -15.62
N GLN A 64 -4.04 16.30 -14.46
CA GLN A 64 -4.78 16.02 -13.23
C GLN A 64 -5.03 17.26 -12.38
N ASN A 65 -4.53 18.43 -12.80
CA ASN A 65 -4.81 19.68 -12.12
C ASN A 65 -6.23 20.14 -12.43
N GLU A 66 -7.19 19.66 -11.63
CA GLU A 66 -8.61 20.00 -11.75
C GLU A 66 -8.88 21.51 -11.50
N TYR A 67 -8.04 22.20 -10.71
CA TYR A 67 -8.14 23.65 -10.51
C TYR A 67 -7.88 24.47 -11.78
N GLY A 68 -7.05 23.95 -12.70
CA GLY A 68 -6.83 24.57 -14.02
C GLY A 68 -7.90 24.21 -15.04
N ARG A 69 -8.69 23.16 -14.76
CA ARG A 69 -9.72 22.61 -15.64
C ARG A 69 -11.08 23.28 -15.44
N ALA A 70 -11.35 23.77 -14.23
CA ALA A 70 -12.55 24.48 -13.84
C ALA A 70 -12.41 26.02 -13.90
N LYS A 71 -11.61 26.56 -14.83
CA LYS A 71 -11.70 28.00 -15.15
C LYS A 71 -13.01 28.23 -15.94
N PRO A 72 -13.83 29.24 -15.57
CA PRO A 72 -15.05 29.57 -16.30
C PRO A 72 -14.78 30.04 -17.73
#